data_AF-A0A0D3KX73-F1
#
_entry.id   AF-A0A0D3KX73-F1
#
_cell.length_a   1.000
_cell.length_b   1.000
_cell.length_c   1.000
_cell.angle_alpha   90.00
_cell.angle_beta   90.00
_cell.angle_gamma   90.00
#
_symmetry.space_group_name_H-M   'P 1'
#
loop_
_entity.id
_entity.type
_entity.pdbx_description
1 polymer ?
#
loop_
_entity_poly.entity_id
_entity_poly.type
_entity_poly.pdbx_seq_one_letter_code
_entity_poly.pdbx_strand_id
1 'polypeptide(L)'
;MPIGNSSAAALRVVCRSTRTLMLSSSLALAFVLTKYWHRLRRLVCARLRRSQADADAAGTATCRKRNRWLLSDLHVLRHADYLFAFKLPDLHIDHPAEPVTLQTQLGACHPEHVDPTTAFGFRLAHQLDYATSGVLCVALSKRAAKMAAACFAGRTARKCYLALVHGHVQWVQAVCERAIGLDESDERGFRMAVDGAPGKHCGPARTECALVGRGYLDDGRPASKLLLRPLTGRRHQLRARPEWLPIGIVGDVAYTGDTAAPRMMLHAWLLKLPLAAGSVTSGSVELISGDLGSKTPSLDNIKGKWSQAFKLLGNAATVTAEYDRAENDKFLKSASLSGAVDKIKYELASNFGGPLEATLETSTEDGTTIEVEAEVDGLSSRVTRVTGTRTLSVNERECDLELSHTLGDNESKLRLSTMLGSGLRAVGLLSSKGGGKGGLDHSLTYELEYDTQLTEGRTLSAKVSPRDGTGEVEYEDSATIDATIAATFPLGGAPKVTAKRAFSF
;
A
#
# COMPACT_ATOMS: atom_id res chain seq x y z
N MET A 1 1.55 -60.14 33.61
CA MET A 1 0.32 -59.40 34.01
C MET A 1 0.36 -58.02 33.35
N PRO A 2 -0.62 -57.66 32.51
CA PRO A 2 -0.59 -56.46 31.68
C PRO A 2 -1.53 -55.36 32.19
N ILE A 3 -1.11 -54.10 32.11
CA ILE A 3 -1.93 -52.88 32.20
C ILE A 3 -1.15 -51.83 31.38
N GLY A 4 -1.65 -51.06 30.41
CA GLY A 4 -2.98 -50.86 29.86
C GLY A 4 -2.95 -49.55 29.05
N ASN A 5 -3.27 -49.62 27.76
CA ASN A 5 -3.30 -48.51 26.80
C ASN A 5 -4.12 -47.31 27.31
N SER A 6 -3.49 -46.14 27.45
CA SER A 6 -4.17 -44.87 27.76
C SER A 6 -3.63 -43.74 26.88
N SER A 7 -4.06 -43.71 25.62
CA SER A 7 -3.99 -42.51 24.77
C SER A 7 -4.91 -42.54 23.53
N ALA A 8 -5.78 -43.55 23.39
CA ALA A 8 -6.71 -43.66 22.26
C ALA A 8 -8.21 -43.43 22.60
N ALA A 9 -8.54 -43.05 23.84
CA ALA A 9 -9.94 -42.94 24.31
C ALA A 9 -10.51 -41.51 24.33
N ALA A 10 -9.70 -40.46 24.14
CA ALA A 10 -10.19 -39.08 24.14
C ALA A 10 -10.75 -38.59 22.79
N LEU A 11 -10.55 -39.35 21.70
CA LEU A 11 -10.91 -38.91 20.34
C LEU A 11 -12.23 -39.47 19.78
N ARG A 12 -13.03 -40.24 20.56
CA ARG A 12 -14.27 -40.85 20.06
C ARG A 12 -15.58 -40.35 20.67
N VAL A 13 -15.55 -39.43 21.64
CA VAL A 13 -16.78 -38.92 22.29
C VAL A 13 -17.24 -37.56 21.75
N VAL A 14 -16.40 -36.80 21.05
CA VAL A 14 -16.79 -35.47 20.50
C VAL A 14 -17.43 -35.57 19.10
N CYS A 15 -17.31 -36.71 18.40
CA CYS A 15 -17.69 -36.82 17.00
C CYS A 15 -19.08 -37.44 16.72
N ARG A 16 -19.91 -37.70 17.75
CA ARG A 16 -21.25 -38.34 17.57
C ARG A 16 -22.46 -37.57 18.10
N SER A 17 -22.30 -36.42 18.76
CA SER A 17 -23.44 -35.70 19.37
C SER A 17 -23.92 -34.43 18.62
N THR A 18 -23.23 -33.97 17.57
CA THR A 18 -23.57 -32.71 16.88
C THR A 18 -24.12 -32.89 15.46
N ARG A 19 -24.33 -34.12 15.00
CA ARG A 19 -24.80 -34.40 13.62
C ARG A 19 -26.29 -34.67 13.46
N THR A 20 -27.09 -34.71 14.53
CA THR A 20 -28.50 -35.16 14.44
C THR A 20 -29.53 -34.13 14.90
N LEU A 21 -29.13 -32.90 15.29
CA LEU A 21 -30.06 -31.90 15.85
C LEU A 21 -30.07 -30.53 15.15
N MET A 22 -29.38 -30.38 14.00
CA MET A 22 -29.24 -29.08 13.29
C MET A 22 -29.58 -29.17 11.79
N LEU A 23 -30.46 -30.10 11.39
CA LEU A 23 -30.77 -30.32 9.95
C LEU A 23 -32.25 -30.28 9.57
N SER A 24 -33.19 -30.10 10.49
CA SER A 24 -34.63 -30.12 10.14
C SER A 24 -35.34 -28.76 10.17
N SER A 25 -34.83 -27.73 10.86
CA SER A 25 -35.57 -26.47 11.06
C SER A 25 -35.06 -25.27 10.24
N SER A 26 -33.78 -25.24 9.82
CA SER A 26 -33.21 -24.10 9.08
C SER A 26 -33.38 -24.18 7.55
N LEU A 27 -33.51 -25.40 7.00
CA LEU A 27 -33.70 -25.62 5.56
C LEU A 27 -35.12 -25.28 5.09
N ALA A 28 -36.13 -25.45 5.95
CA ALA A 28 -37.51 -25.09 5.63
C ALA A 28 -37.71 -23.56 5.57
N LEU A 29 -37.07 -22.81 6.47
CA LEU A 29 -37.14 -21.34 6.47
C LEU A 29 -36.34 -20.72 5.31
N ALA A 30 -35.17 -21.30 4.99
CA ALA A 30 -34.40 -20.92 3.83
C ALA A 30 -35.18 -21.16 2.54
N PHE A 31 -35.82 -22.32 2.34
CA PHE A 31 -36.61 -22.60 1.13
C PHE A 31 -37.83 -21.69 0.96
N VAL A 32 -38.47 -21.31 2.07
CA VAL A 32 -39.60 -20.36 2.06
C VAL A 32 -39.13 -18.95 1.72
N LEU A 33 -37.99 -18.50 2.26
CA LEU A 33 -37.40 -17.19 1.95
C LEU A 33 -36.84 -17.11 0.53
N THR A 34 -36.19 -18.16 -0.01
CA THR A 34 -35.73 -18.16 -1.41
C THR A 34 -36.89 -18.19 -2.40
N LYS A 35 -37.99 -18.90 -2.08
CA LYS A 35 -39.23 -18.83 -2.88
C LYS A 35 -39.90 -17.47 -2.80
N TYR A 36 -39.91 -16.82 -1.62
CA TYR A 36 -40.41 -15.46 -1.47
C TYR A 36 -39.54 -14.44 -2.21
N TRP A 37 -38.22 -14.60 -2.19
CA TRP A 37 -37.26 -13.75 -2.89
C TRP A 37 -37.29 -13.94 -4.41
N HIS A 38 -37.51 -15.16 -4.91
CA HIS A 38 -37.78 -15.39 -6.32
C HIS A 38 -39.17 -14.88 -6.76
N ARG A 39 -40.19 -14.93 -5.89
CA ARG A 39 -41.49 -14.27 -6.13
C ARG A 39 -41.35 -12.75 -6.11
N LEU A 40 -40.59 -12.17 -5.18
CA LEU A 40 -40.28 -10.74 -5.14
C LEU A 40 -39.47 -10.34 -6.37
N ARG A 41 -38.46 -11.11 -6.78
CA ARG A 41 -37.69 -10.89 -8.00
C ARG A 41 -38.58 -10.96 -9.24
N ARG A 42 -39.52 -11.91 -9.32
CA ARG A 42 -40.50 -11.96 -10.41
C ARG A 42 -41.50 -10.81 -10.35
N LEU A 43 -41.95 -10.39 -9.17
CA LEU A 43 -42.87 -9.27 -8.98
C LEU A 43 -42.18 -7.92 -9.23
N VAL A 44 -40.93 -7.74 -8.84
CA VAL A 44 -40.11 -6.56 -9.11
C VAL A 44 -39.72 -6.52 -10.58
N CYS A 45 -39.27 -7.63 -11.18
CA CYS A 45 -39.04 -7.68 -12.62
C CYS A 45 -40.34 -7.53 -13.43
N ALA A 46 -41.48 -8.06 -12.97
CA ALA A 46 -42.77 -7.88 -13.62
C ALA A 46 -43.37 -6.50 -13.40
N ARG A 47 -43.10 -5.84 -12.26
CA ARG A 47 -43.51 -4.47 -11.97
C ARG A 47 -42.60 -3.46 -12.65
N LEU A 48 -41.32 -3.77 -12.83
CA LEU A 48 -40.40 -3.05 -13.72
C LEU A 48 -40.84 -3.22 -15.18
N ARG A 49 -41.21 -4.43 -15.63
CA ARG A 49 -41.75 -4.67 -16.98
C ARG A 49 -43.16 -4.10 -17.21
N ARG A 50 -44.03 -4.07 -16.20
CA ARG A 50 -45.35 -3.41 -16.26
C ARG A 50 -45.22 -1.90 -16.17
N SER A 51 -44.37 -1.38 -15.30
CA SER A 51 -44.01 0.05 -15.31
C SER A 51 -43.35 0.45 -16.62
N GLN A 52 -42.60 -0.45 -17.27
CA GLN A 52 -42.08 -0.27 -18.63
C GLN A 52 -43.22 -0.20 -19.64
N ALA A 53 -44.18 -1.11 -19.60
CA ALA A 53 -45.33 -1.16 -20.50
C ALA A 53 -46.34 -0.01 -20.29
N ASP A 54 -46.57 0.39 -19.04
CA ASP A 54 -47.42 1.53 -18.66
C ASP A 54 -46.73 2.87 -19.03
N ALA A 55 -45.40 2.93 -18.94
CA ALA A 55 -44.61 4.06 -19.46
C ALA A 55 -44.51 4.06 -21.00
N ASP A 56 -44.61 2.88 -21.64
CA ASP A 56 -44.67 2.75 -23.10
C ASP A 56 -45.99 3.26 -23.69
N ALA A 57 -47.08 3.21 -22.92
CA ALA A 57 -48.37 3.83 -23.26
C ALA A 57 -48.38 5.36 -23.08
N ALA A 58 -47.46 5.92 -22.28
CA ALA A 58 -47.44 7.34 -21.87
C ALA A 58 -46.47 8.26 -22.66
N GLY A 59 -45.90 7.80 -23.78
CA GLY A 59 -45.32 8.70 -24.80
C GLY A 59 -44.10 9.57 -24.41
N THR A 60 -43.29 9.22 -23.40
CA THR A 60 -42.12 10.05 -22.99
C THR A 60 -40.78 9.53 -23.56
N ALA A 61 -40.47 9.95 -24.79
CA ALA A 61 -39.28 9.51 -25.54
C ALA A 61 -37.92 9.99 -24.98
N THR A 62 -37.88 11.00 -24.10
CA THR A 62 -36.62 11.53 -23.51
C THR A 62 -36.07 10.68 -22.36
N CYS A 63 -36.93 10.02 -21.58
CA CYS A 63 -36.51 9.12 -20.50
C CYS A 63 -35.98 7.77 -21.03
N ARG A 64 -36.52 7.29 -22.17
CA ARG A 64 -36.13 6.04 -22.86
C ARG A 64 -34.63 5.96 -23.18
N LYS A 65 -33.99 7.07 -23.54
CA LYS A 65 -32.57 7.09 -23.95
C LYS A 65 -31.59 7.24 -22.78
N ARG A 66 -31.98 7.75 -21.62
CA ARG A 66 -31.03 7.96 -20.49
C ARG A 66 -30.74 6.65 -19.74
N ASN A 67 -31.78 5.85 -19.50
CA ASN A 67 -31.69 4.70 -18.58
C ASN A 67 -31.09 3.42 -19.19
N ARG A 68 -31.12 3.24 -20.52
CA ARG A 68 -30.53 2.05 -21.19
C ARG A 68 -29.00 2.08 -21.22
N TRP A 69 -28.39 3.27 -21.20
CA TRP A 69 -26.93 3.46 -21.30
C TRP A 69 -26.26 3.42 -19.92
N LEU A 70 -27.00 3.75 -18.87
CA LEU A 70 -26.50 3.82 -17.49
C LEU A 70 -26.07 2.46 -16.89
N LEU A 71 -26.63 1.32 -17.34
CA LEU A 71 -26.28 0.00 -16.77
C LEU A 71 -25.08 -0.66 -17.46
N SER A 72 -24.79 -0.32 -18.72
CA SER A 72 -23.72 -0.93 -19.53
C SER A 72 -22.34 -0.34 -19.24
N ASP A 73 -22.29 0.92 -18.80
CA ASP A 73 -21.07 1.73 -18.73
C ASP A 73 -20.51 1.89 -17.31
N LEU A 74 -21.09 1.22 -16.31
CA LEU A 74 -20.52 1.28 -14.95
C LEU A 74 -19.20 0.50 -14.93
N HIS A 75 -18.09 1.23 -15.05
CA HIS A 75 -16.78 0.65 -14.89
C HIS A 75 -16.50 0.38 -13.41
N VAL A 76 -16.16 -0.86 -13.09
CA VAL A 76 -15.81 -1.28 -11.73
C VAL A 76 -14.51 -2.06 -11.79
N LEU A 77 -13.54 -1.66 -10.97
CA LEU A 77 -12.32 -2.41 -10.76
C LEU A 77 -12.40 -3.14 -9.42
N ARG A 78 -11.90 -4.37 -9.37
CA ARG A 78 -11.81 -5.15 -8.14
C ARG A 78 -10.37 -5.28 -7.71
N HIS A 79 -10.11 -5.08 -6.42
CA HIS A 79 -8.81 -5.35 -5.82
C HIS A 79 -8.98 -5.85 -4.39
N ALA A 80 -8.53 -7.08 -4.12
CA ALA A 80 -8.72 -7.76 -2.84
C ALA A 80 -10.21 -7.72 -2.37
N ASP A 81 -10.45 -7.17 -1.18
CA ASP A 81 -11.77 -7.03 -0.55
C ASP A 81 -12.50 -5.71 -0.92
N TYR A 82 -12.14 -5.08 -2.04
CA TYR A 82 -12.66 -3.78 -2.45
C TYR A 82 -13.10 -3.77 -3.92
N LEU A 83 -14.17 -3.01 -4.19
CA LEU A 83 -14.58 -2.57 -5.52
C LEU A 83 -14.36 -1.06 -5.62
N PHE A 84 -13.78 -0.63 -6.74
CA PHE A 84 -13.62 0.77 -7.11
C PHE A 84 -14.56 1.06 -8.27
N ALA A 85 -15.68 1.69 -7.96
CA ALA A 85 -16.70 2.03 -8.94
C ALA A 85 -16.45 3.44 -9.48
N PHE A 86 -16.46 3.59 -10.81
CA PHE A 86 -16.38 4.90 -11.45
C PHE A 86 -17.79 5.49 -11.54
N LYS A 87 -18.15 6.30 -10.55
CA LYS A 87 -19.45 6.96 -10.45
C LYS A 87 -19.59 8.00 -11.58
N LEU A 88 -20.68 7.90 -12.33
CA LEU A 88 -21.06 8.90 -13.33
C LEU A 88 -21.50 10.23 -12.66
N PRO A 89 -21.40 11.37 -13.36
CA PRO A 89 -22.02 12.62 -12.87
C PRO A 89 -23.53 12.48 -12.76
N ASP A 90 -24.13 13.36 -11.95
CA ASP A 90 -25.58 13.49 -11.81
C ASP A 90 -26.28 12.16 -11.51
N LEU A 91 -25.62 11.36 -10.68
CA LEU A 91 -26.05 10.03 -10.26
C LEU A 91 -26.07 9.99 -8.74
N HIS A 92 -27.22 9.66 -8.16
CA HIS A 92 -27.29 9.38 -6.73
C HIS A 92 -26.52 8.10 -6.42
N ILE A 93 -25.79 8.12 -5.30
CA ILE A 93 -25.18 6.90 -4.77
C ILE A 93 -26.29 5.92 -4.38
N ASP A 94 -27.24 6.44 -3.62
CA ASP A 94 -28.46 5.80 -3.14
C ASP A 94 -29.54 6.87 -3.00
N HIS A 95 -30.79 6.52 -3.31
CA HIS A 95 -31.94 7.38 -3.09
C HIS A 95 -33.22 6.53 -3.15
N PRO A 96 -34.11 6.57 -2.14
CA PRO A 96 -35.26 5.66 -2.06
C PRO A 96 -36.30 5.90 -3.17
N ALA A 97 -36.37 7.14 -3.67
CA ALA A 97 -37.32 7.50 -4.73
C ALA A 97 -36.73 7.41 -6.15
N GLU A 98 -35.42 7.17 -6.30
CA GLU A 98 -34.80 7.06 -7.63
C GLU A 98 -34.58 5.59 -8.02
N PRO A 99 -35.11 5.17 -9.18
CA PRO A 99 -34.98 3.77 -9.62
C PRO A 99 -33.57 3.43 -10.11
N VAL A 100 -32.76 4.43 -10.50
CA VAL A 100 -31.40 4.25 -11.03
C VAL A 100 -30.43 5.05 -10.18
N THR A 101 -29.67 4.33 -9.37
CA THR A 101 -28.61 4.83 -8.50
C THR A 101 -27.36 3.97 -8.67
N LEU A 102 -26.21 4.46 -8.20
CA LEU A 102 -24.98 3.66 -8.19
C LEU A 102 -25.19 2.33 -7.46
N GLN A 103 -25.93 2.33 -6.34
CA GLN A 103 -26.28 1.12 -5.60
C GLN A 103 -27.04 0.11 -6.48
N THR A 104 -28.08 0.56 -7.19
CA THR A 104 -28.88 -0.33 -8.04
C THR A 104 -28.07 -0.87 -9.23
N GLN A 105 -27.17 -0.06 -9.79
CA GLN A 105 -26.26 -0.48 -10.86
C GLN A 105 -25.23 -1.49 -10.34
N LEU A 106 -24.60 -1.22 -9.20
CA LEU A 106 -23.69 -2.16 -8.55
C LEU A 106 -24.38 -3.48 -8.21
N GLY A 107 -25.62 -3.44 -7.70
CA GLY A 107 -26.39 -4.65 -7.41
C GLY A 107 -26.79 -5.44 -8.65
N ALA A 108 -26.94 -4.78 -9.80
CA ALA A 108 -27.20 -5.43 -11.08
C ALA A 108 -25.93 -6.06 -11.69
N CYS A 109 -24.78 -5.38 -11.61
CA CYS A 109 -23.51 -5.83 -12.17
C CYS A 109 -22.75 -6.82 -11.26
N HIS A 110 -22.88 -6.67 -9.94
CA HIS A 110 -22.18 -7.47 -8.91
C HIS A 110 -23.15 -8.00 -7.84
N PRO A 111 -24.17 -8.80 -8.21
CA PRO A 111 -25.17 -9.33 -7.29
C PRO A 111 -24.57 -10.20 -6.17
N GLU A 112 -23.43 -10.85 -6.42
CA GLU A 112 -22.67 -11.67 -5.46
C GLU A 112 -22.10 -10.88 -4.28
N HIS A 113 -21.99 -9.56 -4.42
CA HIS A 113 -21.41 -8.66 -3.42
C HIS A 113 -22.47 -7.84 -2.66
N VAL A 114 -23.75 -8.04 -2.96
CA VAL A 114 -24.86 -7.40 -2.25
C VAL A 114 -24.99 -8.00 -0.85
N ASP A 115 -24.85 -7.15 0.16
CA ASP A 115 -25.03 -7.51 1.56
C ASP A 115 -26.37 -7.02 2.11
N PRO A 116 -27.34 -7.94 2.33
CA PRO A 116 -28.68 -7.61 2.82
C PRO A 116 -28.70 -7.15 4.28
N THR A 117 -27.61 -7.31 5.02
CA THR A 117 -27.48 -6.82 6.40
C THR A 117 -27.18 -5.32 6.47
N THR A 118 -26.86 -4.70 5.33
CA THR A 118 -26.60 -3.27 5.24
C THR A 118 -27.81 -2.55 4.65
N ALA A 119 -28.10 -1.33 5.14
CA ALA A 119 -29.22 -0.53 4.65
C ALA A 119 -29.16 -0.27 3.13
N PHE A 120 -27.95 -0.22 2.57
CA PHE A 120 -27.68 0.14 1.19
C PHE A 120 -27.18 -1.03 0.34
N GLY A 121 -27.26 -2.28 0.82
CA GLY A 121 -26.73 -3.45 0.11
C GLY A 121 -25.20 -3.47 -0.08
N PHE A 122 -24.48 -2.39 0.22
CA PHE A 122 -23.04 -2.26 0.06
C PHE A 122 -22.44 -1.41 1.19
N ARG A 123 -21.14 -1.59 1.45
CA ARG A 123 -20.40 -0.80 2.45
C ARG A 123 -19.55 0.25 1.75
N LEU A 124 -20.08 1.45 1.63
CA LEU A 124 -19.37 2.57 1.03
C LEU A 124 -18.31 3.10 2.00
N ALA A 125 -17.06 3.20 1.56
CA ALA A 125 -15.96 3.67 2.41
C ALA A 125 -15.93 5.21 2.54
N HIS A 126 -16.48 5.91 1.55
CA HIS A 126 -16.64 7.36 1.53
C HIS A 126 -17.80 7.74 0.60
N GLN A 127 -18.06 9.05 0.46
CA GLN A 127 -19.11 9.58 -0.40
C GLN A 127 -18.53 10.53 -1.46
N LEU A 128 -19.34 10.78 -2.49
CA LEU A 128 -19.18 11.83 -3.50
C LEU A 128 -20.52 12.53 -3.66
N ASP A 129 -20.50 13.84 -3.96
CA ASP A 129 -21.71 14.59 -4.25
C ASP A 129 -22.42 14.03 -5.49
N TYR A 130 -23.74 14.23 -5.57
CA TYR A 130 -24.59 13.84 -6.69
C TYR A 130 -23.98 14.19 -8.06
N ALA A 131 -23.62 15.46 -8.25
CA ALA A 131 -23.07 15.97 -9.52
C ALA A 131 -21.60 15.60 -9.75
N THR A 132 -20.88 15.13 -8.72
CA THR A 132 -19.45 14.78 -8.84
C THR A 132 -19.29 13.39 -9.44
N SER A 133 -18.46 13.29 -10.47
CA SER A 133 -18.06 11.99 -11.05
C SER A 133 -16.75 11.48 -10.47
N GLY A 134 -16.42 10.22 -10.71
CA GLY A 134 -15.09 9.66 -10.47
C GLY A 134 -15.10 8.47 -9.52
N VAL A 135 -13.93 8.15 -8.96
CA VAL A 135 -13.73 6.91 -8.23
C VAL A 135 -14.40 6.91 -6.85
N LEU A 136 -15.13 5.84 -6.55
CA LEU A 136 -15.75 5.56 -5.26
C LEU A 136 -15.34 4.16 -4.77
N CYS A 137 -14.86 4.06 -3.53
CA CYS A 137 -14.46 2.77 -2.94
C CYS A 137 -15.62 2.12 -2.16
N VAL A 138 -15.88 0.86 -2.48
CA VAL A 138 -16.86 -0.02 -1.85
C VAL A 138 -16.15 -1.21 -1.23
N ALA A 139 -16.35 -1.44 0.06
CA ALA A 139 -15.78 -2.58 0.77
C ALA A 139 -16.71 -3.80 0.70
N LEU A 140 -16.11 -4.97 0.43
CA LEU A 140 -16.82 -6.23 0.29
C LEU A 140 -17.07 -6.94 1.62
N SER A 141 -16.32 -6.58 2.67
CA SER A 141 -16.45 -7.16 4.01
C SER A 141 -16.53 -6.10 5.11
N LYS A 142 -17.07 -6.46 6.28
CA LYS A 142 -17.09 -5.57 7.46
C LYS A 142 -15.67 -5.19 7.90
N ARG A 143 -14.70 -6.11 7.76
CA ARG A 143 -13.28 -5.87 8.05
C ARG A 143 -12.71 -4.83 7.09
N ALA A 144 -12.89 -5.03 5.79
CA ALA A 144 -12.43 -4.10 4.76
C ALA A 144 -13.04 -2.71 4.93
N ALA A 145 -14.34 -2.63 5.26
CA ALA A 145 -15.02 -1.36 5.52
C ALA A 145 -14.40 -0.64 6.72
N LYS A 146 -14.11 -1.35 7.82
CA LYS A 146 -13.44 -0.78 9.01
C LYS A 146 -12.06 -0.24 8.66
N MET A 147 -11.28 -0.96 7.85
CA MET A 147 -9.94 -0.54 7.45
C MET A 147 -9.95 0.69 6.52
N ALA A 148 -10.82 0.69 5.51
CA ALA A 148 -10.95 1.86 4.64
C ALA A 148 -11.44 3.08 5.43
N ALA A 149 -12.43 2.91 6.31
CA ALA A 149 -12.90 3.97 7.19
C ALA A 149 -11.78 4.51 8.09
N ALA A 150 -10.89 3.64 8.61
CA ALA A 150 -9.73 4.06 9.38
C ALA A 150 -8.75 4.91 8.55
N CYS A 151 -8.57 4.61 7.25
CA CYS A 151 -7.73 5.43 6.37
C CYS A 151 -8.29 6.85 6.18
N PHE A 152 -9.61 6.98 6.04
CA PHE A 152 -10.27 8.29 5.95
C PHE A 152 -10.25 9.05 7.27
N ALA A 153 -10.54 8.37 8.39
CA ALA A 153 -10.52 8.96 9.73
C ALA A 153 -9.11 9.43 10.14
N GLY A 154 -8.09 8.61 9.84
CA GLY A 154 -6.68 8.91 10.09
C GLY A 154 -6.05 9.86 9.07
N ARG A 155 -6.80 10.34 8.07
CA ARG A 155 -6.31 11.22 6.98
C ARG A 155 -5.12 10.65 6.18
N THR A 156 -4.96 9.33 6.17
CA THR A 156 -3.92 8.65 5.38
C THR A 156 -4.39 8.36 3.95
N ALA A 157 -5.71 8.36 3.72
CA ALA A 157 -6.29 8.31 2.38
C ALA A 157 -5.92 9.56 1.56
N ARG A 158 -5.31 9.38 0.39
CA ARG A 158 -5.00 10.48 -0.53
C ARG A 158 -6.08 10.56 -1.62
N LYS A 159 -6.65 11.76 -1.79
CA LYS A 159 -7.68 12.05 -2.79
C LYS A 159 -7.20 13.19 -3.67
N CYS A 160 -7.29 13.05 -4.98
CA CYS A 160 -7.06 14.14 -5.92
C CYS A 160 -8.24 14.27 -6.88
N TYR A 161 -8.63 15.51 -7.14
CA TYR A 161 -9.73 15.85 -8.01
C TYR A 161 -9.22 16.73 -9.16
N LEU A 162 -9.83 16.58 -10.32
CA LEU A 162 -9.67 17.53 -11.42
C LEU A 162 -10.92 18.40 -11.47
N ALA A 163 -10.71 19.70 -11.61
CA ALA A 163 -11.79 20.68 -11.77
C ALA A 163 -11.52 21.61 -12.95
N LEU A 164 -12.57 21.96 -13.70
CA LEU A 164 -12.55 23.17 -14.53
C LEU A 164 -13.26 24.29 -13.76
N VAL A 165 -12.60 25.44 -13.69
CA VAL A 165 -13.09 26.60 -12.96
C VAL A 165 -13.10 27.84 -13.85
N HIS A 166 -14.04 28.76 -13.62
CA HIS A 166 -14.18 29.96 -14.45
C HIS A 166 -12.99 30.93 -14.31
N GLY A 167 -12.56 31.56 -15.41
CA GLY A 167 -11.48 32.53 -15.42
C GLY A 167 -10.09 31.90 -15.49
N HIS A 168 -9.09 32.75 -15.70
CA HIS A 168 -7.68 32.38 -15.69
C HIS A 168 -7.06 32.66 -14.33
N VAL A 169 -6.84 31.59 -13.58
CA VAL A 169 -6.13 31.62 -12.30
C VAL A 169 -4.69 32.08 -12.53
N GLN A 170 -4.23 33.08 -11.77
CA GLN A 170 -2.88 33.65 -11.96
C GLN A 170 -1.77 32.88 -11.24
N TRP A 171 -2.08 32.21 -10.13
CA TRP A 171 -1.13 31.40 -9.38
C TRP A 171 -0.92 30.00 -9.99
N VAL A 172 0.23 29.38 -9.70
CA VAL A 172 0.55 28.01 -10.12
C VAL A 172 0.20 27.00 -9.02
N GLN A 173 0.38 27.37 -7.77
CA GLN A 173 -0.01 26.60 -6.59
C GLN A 173 -0.66 27.51 -5.56
N ALA A 174 -1.63 26.99 -4.81
CA ALA A 174 -2.27 27.68 -3.70
C ALA A 174 -2.72 26.67 -2.64
N VAL A 175 -2.80 27.11 -1.39
CA VAL A 175 -3.40 26.34 -0.30
C VAL A 175 -4.57 27.14 0.26
N CYS A 176 -5.75 26.54 0.27
CA CYS A 176 -6.93 27.10 0.94
C CYS A 176 -7.08 26.40 2.29
N GLU A 177 -6.81 27.13 3.37
CA GLU A 177 -6.88 26.65 4.75
C GLU A 177 -7.85 27.50 5.56
N ARG A 178 -9.15 27.31 5.30
CA ARG A 178 -10.25 28.06 5.93
C ARG A 178 -11.31 27.10 6.41
N ALA A 179 -12.03 27.47 7.47
CA ALA A 179 -13.14 26.67 7.94
C ALA A 179 -14.26 26.66 6.90
N ILE A 180 -15.04 25.59 6.87
CA ILE A 180 -16.25 25.51 6.04
C ILE A 180 -17.44 25.36 6.98
N GLY A 181 -18.46 26.18 6.74
CA GLY A 181 -19.68 26.27 7.52
C GLY A 181 -20.94 26.23 6.66
N LEU A 182 -22.10 26.31 7.28
CA LEU A 182 -23.37 26.45 6.55
C LEU A 182 -23.44 27.84 5.89
N ASP A 183 -23.99 27.89 4.68
CA ASP A 183 -24.32 29.15 4.02
C ASP A 183 -25.69 29.62 4.54
N GLU A 184 -25.70 30.63 5.41
CA GLU A 184 -26.94 31.17 6.00
C GLU A 184 -27.83 31.86 4.97
N SER A 185 -27.30 32.24 3.80
CA SER A 185 -28.09 32.82 2.71
C SER A 185 -28.89 31.77 1.93
N ASP A 186 -28.58 30.48 2.10
CA ASP A 186 -29.32 29.39 1.49
C ASP A 186 -30.35 28.81 2.46
N GLU A 187 -31.59 29.28 2.35
CA GLU A 187 -32.73 28.82 3.17
C GLU A 187 -32.96 27.30 3.11
N ARG A 188 -32.49 26.63 2.05
CA ARG A 188 -32.61 25.17 1.88
C ARG A 188 -31.55 24.38 2.65
N GLY A 189 -30.52 25.05 3.20
CA GLY A 189 -29.43 24.40 3.95
C GLY A 189 -28.60 23.42 3.11
N PHE A 190 -28.57 23.61 1.79
CA PHE A 190 -27.81 22.78 0.86
C PHE A 190 -26.37 23.28 0.71
N ARG A 191 -26.18 24.59 0.58
CA ARG A 191 -24.87 25.22 0.35
C ARG A 191 -24.06 25.34 1.63
N MET A 192 -22.75 25.35 1.43
CA MET A 192 -21.74 25.53 2.46
C MET A 192 -20.91 26.76 2.09
N ALA A 193 -20.57 27.59 3.06
CA ALA A 193 -19.76 28.79 2.86
C ALA A 193 -18.39 28.66 3.53
N VAL A 194 -17.39 29.34 2.97
CA VAL A 194 -16.10 29.52 3.64
C VAL A 194 -16.31 30.45 4.83
N ASP A 195 -15.85 30.04 6.01
CA ASP A 195 -16.12 30.68 7.31
C ASP A 195 -17.62 30.89 7.60
N GLY A 196 -18.48 30.04 7.02
CA GLY A 196 -19.91 30.07 7.27
C GLY A 196 -20.30 29.66 8.70
N ALA A 197 -21.60 29.69 8.97
CA ALA A 197 -22.14 29.43 10.29
C ALA A 197 -21.81 28.02 10.82
N PRO A 198 -21.69 27.87 12.15
CA PRO A 198 -21.44 26.58 12.77
C PRO A 198 -22.60 25.60 12.55
N GLY A 199 -22.30 24.31 12.61
CA GLY A 199 -23.25 23.25 12.33
C GLY A 199 -22.58 21.88 12.33
N LYS A 200 -23.38 20.81 12.24
CA LYS A 200 -22.91 19.41 12.37
C LYS A 200 -21.79 19.03 11.39
N HIS A 201 -21.73 19.68 10.23
CA HIS A 201 -20.79 19.39 9.15
C HIS A 201 -19.69 20.45 9.00
N CYS A 202 -19.63 21.40 9.93
CA CYS A 202 -18.73 22.54 9.86
C CYS A 202 -17.38 22.22 10.52
N GLY A 203 -16.35 22.97 10.16
CA GLY A 203 -15.04 22.87 10.82
C GLY A 203 -13.87 23.17 9.90
N PRO A 204 -12.63 22.98 10.39
CA PRO A 204 -11.43 23.29 9.63
C PRO A 204 -11.38 22.46 8.35
N ALA A 205 -11.04 23.13 7.26
CA ALA A 205 -10.81 22.52 5.96
C ALA A 205 -9.47 23.03 5.39
N ARG A 206 -8.79 22.12 4.69
CA ARG A 206 -7.52 22.37 4.01
C ARG A 206 -7.53 21.66 2.67
N THR A 207 -7.31 22.43 1.61
CA THR A 207 -7.26 21.97 0.22
C THR A 207 -6.03 22.57 -0.44
N GLU A 208 -5.18 21.73 -1.02
CA GLU A 208 -4.09 22.17 -1.88
C GLU A 208 -4.56 22.20 -3.32
N CYS A 209 -4.16 23.22 -4.06
CA CYS A 209 -4.59 23.46 -5.43
C CYS A 209 -3.36 23.68 -6.31
N ALA A 210 -3.33 23.06 -7.49
CA ALA A 210 -2.30 23.28 -8.50
C ALA A 210 -2.93 23.54 -9.87
N LEU A 211 -2.41 24.53 -10.59
CA LEU A 211 -2.78 24.83 -11.96
C LEU A 211 -2.22 23.76 -12.89
N VAL A 212 -3.10 23.12 -13.65
CA VAL A 212 -2.72 22.15 -14.70
C VAL A 212 -2.65 22.84 -16.06
N GLY A 213 -3.53 23.80 -16.32
CA GLY A 213 -3.55 24.55 -17.57
C GLY A 213 -4.65 25.61 -17.62
N ARG A 214 -4.56 26.51 -18.60
CA ARG A 214 -5.56 27.55 -18.89
C ARG A 214 -6.11 27.35 -20.29
N GLY A 215 -7.35 27.75 -20.51
CA GLY A 215 -8.01 27.63 -21.81
C GLY A 215 -9.31 28.44 -21.85
N TYR A 216 -10.17 28.08 -22.79
CA TYR A 216 -11.48 28.68 -22.97
C TYR A 216 -12.53 27.56 -23.02
N LEU A 217 -13.72 27.85 -22.51
CA LEU A 217 -14.90 27.01 -22.69
C LEU A 217 -15.41 27.14 -24.14
N ASP A 218 -16.32 26.25 -24.55
CA ASP A 218 -16.90 26.25 -25.89
C ASP A 218 -17.64 27.56 -26.24
N ASP A 219 -18.12 28.28 -25.22
CA ASP A 219 -18.76 29.59 -25.36
C ASP A 219 -17.76 30.78 -25.32
N GLY A 220 -16.46 30.50 -25.35
CA GLY A 220 -15.40 31.51 -25.38
C GLY A 220 -15.05 32.11 -24.01
N ARG A 221 -15.72 31.73 -22.91
CA ARG A 221 -15.36 32.21 -21.57
C ARG A 221 -14.02 31.61 -21.12
N PRO A 222 -13.13 32.37 -20.47
CA PRO A 222 -11.87 31.84 -19.96
C PRO A 222 -12.11 30.79 -18.87
N ALA A 223 -11.27 29.76 -18.80
CA ALA A 223 -11.31 28.72 -17.77
C ALA A 223 -9.91 28.20 -17.40
N SER A 224 -9.78 27.66 -16.19
CA SER A 224 -8.57 26.99 -15.71
C SER A 224 -8.86 25.55 -15.32
N LYS A 225 -7.93 24.65 -15.64
CA LYS A 225 -7.93 23.27 -15.14
C LYS A 225 -7.07 23.19 -13.90
N LEU A 226 -7.65 22.74 -12.79
CA LEU A 226 -6.99 22.60 -11.50
C LEU A 226 -6.93 21.13 -11.07
N LEU A 227 -5.82 20.78 -10.42
CA LEU A 227 -5.68 19.59 -9.59
C LEU A 227 -5.90 20.01 -8.13
N LEU A 228 -6.88 19.40 -7.47
CA LEU A 228 -7.29 19.73 -6.10
C LEU A 228 -7.05 18.52 -5.19
N ARG A 229 -6.30 18.72 -4.11
CA ARG A 229 -6.01 17.71 -3.08
C ARG A 229 -6.63 18.12 -1.74
N PRO A 230 -7.87 17.69 -1.43
CA PRO A 230 -8.46 17.95 -0.12
C PRO A 230 -7.83 17.03 0.94
N LEU A 231 -7.14 17.65 1.91
CA LEU A 231 -6.58 16.97 3.10
C LEU A 231 -7.63 16.69 4.18
N THR A 232 -8.81 17.27 4.01
CA THR A 232 -9.99 17.13 4.85
C THR A 232 -11.17 16.66 3.99
N GLY A 233 -12.36 16.51 4.56
CA GLY A 233 -13.52 15.97 3.86
C GLY A 233 -14.83 16.60 4.31
N ARG A 234 -14.88 17.94 4.36
CA ARG A 234 -16.11 18.66 4.71
C ARG A 234 -17.12 18.58 3.56
N ARG A 235 -18.42 18.72 3.90
CA ARG A 235 -19.50 18.74 2.91
C ARG A 235 -19.23 19.85 1.90
N HIS A 236 -19.35 19.55 0.61
CA HIS A 236 -19.13 20.49 -0.50
C HIS A 236 -17.77 21.23 -0.45
N GLN A 237 -16.75 20.68 0.20
CA GLN A 237 -15.50 21.40 0.49
C GLN A 237 -14.81 22.01 -0.74
N LEU A 238 -14.81 21.30 -1.87
CA LEU A 238 -14.18 21.77 -3.10
C LEU A 238 -15.05 22.75 -3.90
N ARG A 239 -16.34 22.85 -3.55
CA ARG A 239 -17.35 23.65 -4.25
C ARG A 239 -17.64 24.96 -3.54
N ALA A 240 -17.49 24.97 -2.21
CA ALA A 240 -17.55 26.18 -1.39
C ALA A 240 -16.44 27.16 -1.82
N ARG A 241 -16.85 28.36 -2.21
CA ARG A 241 -15.98 29.38 -2.79
C ARG A 241 -15.37 30.27 -1.70
N PRO A 242 -14.03 30.45 -1.65
CA PRO A 242 -13.44 31.53 -0.88
C PRO A 242 -13.68 32.87 -1.59
N GLU A 243 -14.06 33.92 -0.85
CA GLU A 243 -14.29 35.25 -1.44
C GLU A 243 -13.08 35.80 -2.22
N TRP A 244 -11.87 35.52 -1.73
CA TRP A 244 -10.60 35.95 -2.36
C TRP A 244 -10.22 35.12 -3.59
N LEU A 245 -10.86 33.98 -3.82
CA LEU A 245 -10.68 33.15 -5.01
C LEU A 245 -12.02 33.09 -5.77
N PRO A 246 -12.38 34.15 -6.52
CA PRO A 246 -13.69 34.34 -7.14
C PRO A 246 -13.88 33.44 -8.37
N ILE A 247 -13.48 32.19 -8.29
CA ILE A 247 -13.39 31.26 -9.40
C ILE A 247 -14.14 29.98 -8.99
N GLY A 248 -15.38 29.87 -9.44
CA GLY A 248 -16.25 28.74 -9.15
C GLY A 248 -16.10 27.62 -10.19
N ILE A 249 -16.51 26.41 -9.82
CA ILE A 249 -16.49 25.25 -10.71
C ILE A 249 -17.50 25.45 -11.86
N VAL A 250 -17.04 25.19 -13.08
CA VAL A 250 -17.85 25.26 -14.29
C VAL A 250 -18.97 24.21 -14.21
N GLY A 251 -20.21 24.62 -14.51
CA GLY A 251 -21.39 23.75 -14.41
C GLY A 251 -21.89 23.45 -13.00
N ASP A 252 -21.37 24.12 -11.95
CA ASP A 252 -21.90 23.97 -10.58
C ASP A 252 -23.13 24.87 -10.35
N VAL A 253 -24.30 24.37 -10.74
CA VAL A 253 -25.58 25.09 -10.65
C VAL A 253 -25.85 25.67 -9.24
N ALA A 254 -25.44 24.98 -8.17
CA ALA A 254 -25.73 25.42 -6.82
C ALA A 254 -24.86 26.60 -6.36
N TYR A 255 -23.59 26.65 -6.78
CA TYR A 255 -22.62 27.65 -6.31
C TYR A 255 -22.34 28.76 -7.31
N THR A 256 -22.40 28.47 -8.61
CA THR A 256 -22.12 29.45 -9.67
C THR A 256 -23.36 29.82 -10.48
N GLY A 257 -24.43 29.02 -10.40
CA GLY A 257 -25.60 29.17 -11.27
C GLY A 257 -25.31 28.84 -12.73
N ASP A 258 -24.13 28.30 -13.05
CA ASP A 258 -23.73 27.99 -14.43
C ASP A 258 -24.46 26.76 -14.93
N THR A 259 -25.40 26.98 -15.85
CA THR A 259 -26.19 25.94 -16.53
C THR A 259 -25.76 25.73 -17.99
N ALA A 260 -24.77 26.51 -18.46
CA ALA A 260 -24.29 26.42 -19.84
C ALA A 260 -23.42 25.17 -20.08
N ALA A 261 -22.66 24.74 -19.07
CA ALA A 261 -21.91 23.50 -19.15
C ALA A 261 -22.84 22.28 -18.98
N PRO A 262 -22.59 21.16 -19.68
CA PRO A 262 -23.49 20.00 -19.68
C PRO A 262 -23.59 19.26 -18.34
N ARG A 263 -22.65 19.53 -17.42
CA ARG A 263 -22.54 18.92 -16.09
C ARG A 263 -21.55 19.71 -15.25
N MET A 264 -21.51 19.44 -13.95
CA MET A 264 -20.45 19.95 -13.08
C MET A 264 -19.09 19.34 -13.47
N MET A 265 -18.13 20.22 -13.75
CA MET A 265 -16.78 19.87 -14.18
C MET A 265 -15.87 19.58 -12.99
N LEU A 266 -16.31 18.67 -12.11
CA LEU A 266 -15.55 18.14 -10.98
C LEU A 266 -15.46 16.61 -11.07
N HIS A 267 -14.24 16.08 -10.99
CA HIS A 267 -13.96 14.66 -11.15
C HIS A 267 -13.01 14.16 -10.06
N ALA A 268 -13.44 13.17 -9.27
CA ALA A 268 -12.59 12.42 -8.35
C ALA A 268 -11.65 11.52 -9.16
N TRP A 269 -10.48 12.08 -9.48
CA TRP A 269 -9.53 11.53 -10.44
C TRP A 269 -8.67 10.41 -9.84
N LEU A 270 -8.21 10.59 -8.60
CA LEU A 270 -7.33 9.63 -7.93
C LEU A 270 -7.76 9.41 -6.48
N LEU A 271 -7.78 8.14 -6.09
CA LEU A 271 -7.96 7.69 -4.72
C LEU A 271 -6.86 6.66 -4.40
N LYS A 272 -6.01 6.98 -3.41
CA LYS A 272 -5.02 6.05 -2.85
C LYS A 272 -5.40 5.74 -1.41
N LEU A 273 -5.62 4.47 -1.12
CA LEU A 273 -5.91 3.98 0.23
C LEU A 273 -4.75 3.08 0.67
N PRO A 274 -4.03 3.40 1.76
CA PRO A 274 -3.01 2.52 2.34
C PRO A 274 -3.70 1.41 3.13
N LEU A 275 -4.31 0.48 2.40
CA LEU A 275 -5.07 -0.63 2.96
C LEU A 275 -4.08 -1.73 3.33
N ALA A 276 -3.50 -1.65 4.52
CA ALA A 276 -2.78 -2.76 5.10
C ALA A 276 -3.76 -3.91 5.33
N ALA A 277 -3.91 -4.81 4.35
CA ALA A 277 -4.65 -6.07 4.50
C ALA A 277 -4.22 -6.74 5.82
N GLY A 278 -5.02 -7.68 6.32
CA GLY A 278 -4.74 -8.42 7.57
C GLY A 278 -3.41 -9.19 7.66
N SER A 279 -2.53 -8.96 6.72
CA SER A 279 -1.14 -9.34 6.60
C SER A 279 -0.40 -8.03 6.27
N VAL A 280 0.56 -7.63 7.09
CA VAL A 280 1.43 -6.49 6.76
C VAL A 280 2.16 -6.89 5.49
N THR A 281 1.63 -6.42 4.37
CA THR A 281 2.25 -6.57 3.05
C THR A 281 3.00 -5.27 2.85
N SER A 282 4.32 -5.35 2.82
CA SER A 282 5.18 -4.22 2.52
C SER A 282 5.83 -4.48 1.17
N GLY A 283 5.64 -3.55 0.23
CA GLY A 283 6.40 -3.54 -1.01
C GLY A 283 7.42 -2.42 -1.01
N SER A 284 8.56 -2.64 -1.64
CA SER A 284 9.44 -1.57 -2.08
C SER A 284 9.87 -1.80 -3.53
N VAL A 285 10.03 -0.70 -4.27
CA VAL A 285 10.69 -0.71 -5.58
C VAL A 285 11.84 0.27 -5.53
N GLU A 286 13.03 -0.18 -5.89
CA GLU A 286 14.25 0.62 -5.94
C GLU A 286 14.65 0.87 -7.39
N LEU A 287 14.79 2.14 -7.75
CA LEU A 287 15.32 2.56 -9.05
C LEU A 287 16.78 2.97 -8.87
N ILE A 288 17.67 2.37 -9.66
CA ILE A 288 19.12 2.61 -9.59
C ILE A 288 19.56 3.27 -10.90
N SER A 289 20.16 4.45 -10.78
CA SER A 289 20.75 5.19 -11.90
C SER A 289 22.21 5.46 -11.60
N GLY A 290 23.08 4.99 -12.49
CA GLY A 290 24.52 5.28 -12.44
C GLY A 290 24.89 6.44 -13.35
N ASP A 291 26.12 6.90 -13.17
CA ASP A 291 26.77 7.87 -14.04
C ASP A 291 25.98 9.17 -14.22
N LEU A 292 25.48 9.70 -13.10
CA LEU A 292 24.74 10.96 -13.02
C LEU A 292 25.54 12.18 -13.51
N GLY A 293 26.86 12.04 -13.66
CA GLY A 293 27.75 13.06 -14.23
C GLY A 293 27.90 12.99 -15.75
N SER A 294 27.39 11.95 -16.41
CA SER A 294 27.48 11.80 -17.87
C SER A 294 26.42 12.62 -18.60
N LYS A 295 26.66 12.88 -19.89
CA LYS A 295 25.71 13.58 -20.76
C LYS A 295 24.43 12.78 -21.05
N THR A 296 24.39 11.50 -20.68
CA THR A 296 23.29 10.57 -20.98
C THR A 296 23.02 9.68 -19.76
N PRO A 297 22.29 10.18 -18.74
CA PRO A 297 21.94 9.37 -17.59
C PRO A 297 21.11 8.15 -18.01
N SER A 298 21.46 6.97 -17.50
CA SER A 298 20.75 5.72 -17.75
C SER A 298 20.05 5.21 -16.49
N LEU A 299 18.92 4.51 -16.71
CA LEU A 299 18.33 3.65 -15.69
C LEU A 299 19.05 2.29 -15.75
N ASP A 300 19.93 2.04 -14.80
CA ASP A 300 20.82 0.88 -14.84
C ASP A 300 20.12 -0.37 -14.31
N ASN A 301 19.29 -0.21 -13.27
CA ASN A 301 18.60 -1.35 -12.68
C ASN A 301 17.28 -0.97 -12.00
N ILE A 302 16.41 -1.97 -11.86
CA ILE A 302 15.17 -1.92 -11.11
C ILE A 302 15.16 -3.12 -10.17
N LYS A 303 15.02 -2.86 -8.87
CA LYS A 303 14.82 -3.90 -7.86
C LYS A 303 13.45 -3.79 -7.24
N GLY A 304 12.84 -4.91 -6.91
CA GLY A 304 11.55 -4.98 -6.23
C GLY A 304 11.64 -5.94 -5.06
N LYS A 305 11.02 -5.58 -3.93
CA LYS A 305 10.93 -6.45 -2.75
C LYS A 305 9.49 -6.44 -2.25
N TRP A 306 8.92 -7.61 -2.03
CA TRP A 306 7.58 -7.77 -1.48
C TRP A 306 7.66 -8.70 -0.29
N SER A 307 7.19 -8.25 0.86
CA SER A 307 7.11 -9.07 2.07
C SER A 307 5.69 -9.12 2.56
N GLN A 308 5.29 -10.29 3.06
CA GLN A 308 3.95 -10.55 3.55
C GLN A 308 4.03 -11.37 4.85
N ALA A 309 3.61 -10.76 5.95
CA ALA A 309 3.53 -11.42 7.25
C ALA A 309 2.24 -12.25 7.37
N PHE A 310 2.33 -13.47 7.90
CA PHE A 310 1.21 -14.37 8.13
C PHE A 310 1.45 -15.27 9.36
N LYS A 311 0.48 -16.13 9.69
CA LYS A 311 0.64 -17.14 10.74
C LYS A 311 0.87 -18.52 10.13
N LEU A 312 1.97 -19.17 10.48
CA LEU A 312 2.29 -20.55 10.12
C LEU A 312 2.30 -21.39 11.38
N LEU A 313 1.40 -22.38 11.47
CA LEU A 313 1.26 -23.26 12.64
C LEU A 313 1.11 -22.50 13.98
N GLY A 314 0.49 -21.31 13.94
CA GLY A 314 0.30 -20.45 15.12
C GLY A 314 1.41 -19.43 15.36
N ASN A 315 2.60 -19.62 14.76
CA ASN A 315 3.75 -18.73 14.88
C ASN A 315 3.72 -17.63 13.81
N ALA A 316 4.33 -16.49 14.11
CA ALA A 316 4.53 -15.43 13.12
C ALA A 316 5.57 -15.87 12.09
N ALA A 317 5.23 -15.72 10.82
CA ALA A 317 6.10 -16.00 9.69
C ALA A 317 5.96 -14.89 8.64
N THR A 318 6.97 -14.73 7.81
CA THR A 318 7.01 -13.75 6.73
C THR A 318 7.51 -14.42 5.47
N VAL A 319 6.79 -14.26 4.36
CA VAL A 319 7.31 -14.60 3.04
C VAL A 319 7.84 -13.33 2.39
N THR A 320 9.02 -13.39 1.79
CA THR A 320 9.64 -12.30 1.04
C THR A 320 9.94 -12.77 -0.37
N ALA A 321 9.72 -11.92 -1.36
CA ALA A 321 10.09 -12.14 -2.74
C ALA A 321 10.92 -10.95 -3.22
N GLU A 322 12.00 -11.22 -3.94
CA GLU A 322 12.89 -10.20 -4.48
C GLU A 322 12.99 -10.34 -6.01
N TYR A 323 12.95 -9.19 -6.69
CA TYR A 323 13.16 -9.03 -8.12
C TYR A 323 14.37 -8.15 -8.33
N ASP A 324 15.26 -8.54 -9.24
CA ASP A 324 16.38 -7.73 -9.68
C ASP A 324 16.50 -7.89 -11.19
N ARG A 325 16.22 -6.81 -11.93
CA ARG A 325 16.20 -6.85 -13.40
C ARG A 325 17.56 -7.22 -14.00
N ALA A 326 18.66 -6.86 -13.35
CA ALA A 326 20.00 -7.15 -13.84
C ALA A 326 20.37 -8.64 -13.68
N GLU A 327 19.85 -9.30 -12.64
CA GLU A 327 20.08 -10.73 -12.40
C GLU A 327 19.06 -11.62 -13.13
N ASN A 328 17.78 -11.22 -13.15
CA ASN A 328 16.71 -11.94 -13.84
C ASN A 328 15.61 -10.98 -14.33
N ASP A 329 15.60 -10.71 -15.63
CA ASP A 329 14.66 -9.75 -16.22
C ASP A 329 13.23 -10.30 -16.38
N LYS A 330 13.08 -11.63 -16.37
CA LYS A 330 11.82 -12.35 -16.68
C LYS A 330 11.10 -12.90 -15.45
N PHE A 331 11.79 -13.08 -14.33
CA PHE A 331 11.24 -13.70 -13.13
C PHE A 331 11.88 -13.15 -11.85
N LEU A 332 11.38 -13.59 -10.69
CA LEU A 332 11.98 -13.26 -9.40
C LEU A 332 13.44 -13.71 -9.33
N LYS A 333 14.25 -12.91 -8.63
CA LYS A 333 15.61 -13.27 -8.22
C LYS A 333 15.55 -14.36 -7.16
N SER A 334 14.77 -14.13 -6.11
CA SER A 334 14.69 -15.04 -4.97
C SER A 334 13.36 -14.95 -4.24
N ALA A 335 13.05 -15.95 -3.43
CA ALA A 335 12.00 -15.89 -2.43
C ALA A 335 12.46 -16.56 -1.13
N SER A 336 12.10 -15.98 0.01
CA SER A 336 12.40 -16.52 1.32
C SER A 336 11.18 -16.63 2.23
N LEU A 337 11.23 -17.59 3.15
CA LEU A 337 10.28 -17.78 4.23
C LEU A 337 11.04 -17.69 5.56
N SER A 338 10.73 -16.69 6.36
CA SER A 338 11.36 -16.49 7.66
C SER A 338 10.35 -16.47 8.80
N GLY A 339 10.83 -16.75 10.01
CA GLY A 339 10.01 -16.73 11.22
C GLY A 339 10.80 -17.13 12.44
N ALA A 340 10.10 -17.39 13.54
CA ALA A 340 10.70 -17.87 14.77
C ALA A 340 9.86 -18.97 15.41
N VAL A 341 10.55 -19.95 16.00
CA VAL A 341 9.98 -20.96 16.89
C VAL A 341 10.78 -20.93 18.18
N ASP A 342 10.12 -20.58 19.28
CA ASP A 342 10.75 -20.33 20.58
C ASP A 342 11.90 -19.31 20.50
N LYS A 343 13.14 -19.74 20.74
CA LYS A 343 14.35 -18.90 20.67
C LYS A 343 15.09 -18.99 19.34
N ILE A 344 14.63 -19.85 18.43
CA ILE A 344 15.29 -20.12 17.15
C ILE A 344 14.58 -19.35 16.05
N LYS A 345 15.29 -18.43 15.41
CA LYS A 345 14.85 -17.80 14.16
C LYS A 345 15.29 -18.68 13.00
N TYR A 346 14.49 -18.68 11.94
CA TYR A 346 14.78 -19.41 10.72
C TYR A 346 14.51 -18.54 9.51
N GLU A 347 15.25 -18.80 8.44
CA GLU A 347 14.97 -18.33 7.09
C GLU A 347 15.25 -19.45 6.09
N LEU A 348 14.35 -19.65 5.14
CA LEU A 348 14.48 -20.59 4.03
C LEU A 348 14.40 -19.80 2.73
N ALA A 349 15.48 -19.70 1.97
CA ALA A 349 15.59 -18.92 0.75
C ALA A 349 15.81 -19.82 -0.49
N SER A 350 15.14 -19.48 -1.59
CA SER A 350 15.34 -20.12 -2.89
C SER A 350 15.63 -19.08 -3.95
N ASN A 351 16.67 -19.33 -4.74
CA ASN A 351 17.05 -18.53 -5.90
C ASN A 351 16.53 -19.14 -7.22
N PHE A 352 15.56 -20.08 -7.14
CA PHE A 352 14.86 -20.73 -8.27
C PHE A 352 15.71 -21.48 -9.31
N GLY A 353 17.03 -21.58 -9.11
CA GLY A 353 17.96 -22.30 -9.98
C GLY A 353 19.05 -23.08 -9.23
N GLY A 354 18.92 -23.22 -7.91
CA GLY A 354 19.90 -23.88 -7.02
C GLY A 354 19.24 -24.54 -5.81
N PRO A 355 20.04 -25.08 -4.87
CA PRO A 355 19.53 -25.69 -3.64
C PRO A 355 18.76 -24.65 -2.81
N LEU A 356 17.90 -25.14 -1.91
CA LEU A 356 17.24 -24.29 -0.93
C LEU A 356 18.26 -23.92 0.16
N GLU A 357 18.48 -22.64 0.37
CA GLU A 357 19.35 -22.13 1.43
C GLU A 357 18.54 -22.01 2.72
N ALA A 358 19.10 -22.46 3.83
CA ALA A 358 18.47 -22.45 5.14
C ALA A 358 19.40 -21.78 6.14
N THR A 359 18.91 -20.75 6.81
CA THR A 359 19.62 -20.05 7.88
C THR A 359 18.87 -20.26 9.20
N LEU A 360 19.60 -20.62 10.24
CA LEU A 360 19.09 -20.78 11.60
C LEU A 360 19.90 -19.89 12.54
N GLU A 361 19.22 -19.07 13.34
CA GLU A 361 19.85 -18.16 14.30
C GLU A 361 19.27 -18.38 15.70
N THR A 362 20.14 -18.37 16.72
CA THR A 362 19.74 -18.43 18.14
C THR A 362 20.71 -17.61 18.99
N SER A 363 20.27 -17.18 20.17
CA SER A 363 21.13 -16.49 21.14
C SER A 363 21.22 -17.27 22.45
N THR A 364 22.44 -17.33 22.99
CA THR A 364 22.76 -17.97 24.28
C THR A 364 22.56 -17.00 25.45
N GLU A 365 22.54 -17.53 26.68
CA GLU A 365 22.36 -16.72 27.89
C GLU A 365 23.50 -15.73 28.13
N ASP A 366 24.70 -16.03 27.63
CA ASP A 366 25.88 -15.18 27.76
C ASP A 366 25.97 -14.07 26.69
N GLY A 367 24.92 -13.91 25.87
CA GLY A 367 24.78 -12.88 24.85
C GLY A 367 25.45 -13.20 23.52
N THR A 368 25.89 -14.45 23.30
CA THR A 368 26.43 -14.89 22.01
C THR A 368 25.31 -15.26 21.05
N THR A 369 25.33 -14.73 19.84
CA THR A 369 24.42 -15.15 18.76
C THR A 369 25.13 -16.14 17.87
N ILE A 370 24.48 -17.27 17.59
CA ILE A 370 24.99 -18.33 16.71
C ILE A 370 24.07 -18.42 15.51
N GLU A 371 24.66 -18.34 14.33
CA GLU A 371 24.01 -18.48 13.04
C GLU A 371 24.60 -19.68 12.29
N VAL A 372 23.75 -20.49 11.67
CA VAL A 372 24.14 -21.63 10.85
C VAL A 372 23.45 -21.52 9.50
N GLU A 373 24.24 -21.58 8.43
CA GLU A 373 23.75 -21.67 7.07
C GLU A 373 23.91 -23.10 6.55
N ALA A 374 22.91 -23.56 5.81
CA ALA A 374 22.91 -24.87 5.21
C ALA A 374 22.26 -24.84 3.83
N GLU A 375 22.69 -25.73 2.96
CA GLU A 375 22.01 -26.05 1.70
C GLU A 375 21.14 -27.28 1.89
N VAL A 376 19.93 -27.23 1.36
CA VAL A 376 18.94 -28.31 1.40
C VAL A 376 18.59 -28.70 -0.04
N ASP A 377 18.85 -29.95 -0.38
CA ASP A 377 18.54 -30.55 -1.68
C ASP A 377 17.73 -31.84 -1.49
N GLY A 378 16.43 -31.78 -1.78
CA GLY A 378 15.50 -32.87 -1.53
C GLY A 378 15.42 -33.25 -0.05
N LEU A 379 15.96 -34.42 0.29
CA LEU A 379 16.03 -34.94 1.66
C LEU A 379 17.43 -34.79 2.29
N SER A 380 18.40 -34.28 1.55
CA SER A 380 19.76 -34.02 2.03
C SER A 380 19.87 -32.58 2.54
N SER A 381 20.58 -32.40 3.65
CA SER A 381 21.02 -31.09 4.10
C SER A 381 22.51 -31.10 4.43
N ARG A 382 23.19 -29.99 4.14
CA ARG A 382 24.61 -29.81 4.42
C ARG A 382 24.85 -28.41 4.97
N VAL A 383 25.43 -28.33 6.16
CA VAL A 383 25.90 -27.05 6.73
C VAL A 383 27.02 -26.50 5.86
N THR A 384 26.89 -25.25 5.42
CA THR A 384 27.86 -24.55 4.58
C THR A 384 28.70 -23.58 5.40
N ARG A 385 28.08 -22.89 6.36
CA ARG A 385 28.75 -21.89 7.20
C ARG A 385 28.20 -21.88 8.62
N VAL A 386 29.07 -21.60 9.58
CA VAL A 386 28.70 -21.34 10.98
C VAL A 386 29.31 -20.02 11.40
N THR A 387 28.52 -19.16 12.02
CA THR A 387 28.93 -17.84 12.48
C THR A 387 28.55 -17.66 13.95
N GLY A 388 29.46 -17.10 14.75
CA GLY A 388 29.23 -16.71 16.13
C GLY A 388 29.56 -15.23 16.32
N THR A 389 28.60 -14.46 16.82
CA THR A 389 28.75 -13.03 17.08
C THR A 389 28.58 -12.72 18.56
N ARG A 390 29.41 -11.82 19.09
CA ARG A 390 29.35 -11.38 20.49
C ARG A 390 29.96 -10.00 20.66
N THR A 391 29.29 -9.14 21.41
CA THR A 391 29.87 -7.87 21.89
C THR A 391 30.53 -8.10 23.25
N LEU A 392 31.78 -7.66 23.38
CA LEU A 392 32.62 -7.79 24.58
C LEU A 392 33.06 -6.40 25.04
N SER A 393 33.11 -6.19 26.36
CA SER A 393 33.76 -5.00 26.94
C SER A 393 35.23 -5.29 27.22
N VAL A 394 36.12 -4.60 26.51
CA VAL A 394 37.58 -4.71 26.67
C VAL A 394 38.14 -3.34 27.00
N ASN A 395 38.73 -3.17 28.20
CA ASN A 395 39.29 -1.90 28.67
C ASN A 395 38.30 -0.73 28.52
N GLU A 396 37.06 -0.92 28.98
CA GLU A 396 35.97 0.08 28.94
C GLU A 396 35.50 0.47 27.53
N ARG A 397 35.86 -0.32 26.51
CA ARG A 397 35.37 -0.16 25.14
C ARG A 397 34.58 -1.38 24.71
N GLU A 398 33.50 -1.14 23.98
CA GLU A 398 32.76 -2.21 23.33
C GLU A 398 33.50 -2.65 22.05
N CYS A 399 33.67 -3.95 21.95
CA CYS A 399 34.30 -4.64 20.83
C CYS A 399 33.34 -5.70 20.32
N ASP A 400 32.91 -5.57 19.08
CA ASP A 400 32.11 -6.59 18.40
C ASP A 400 33.05 -7.62 17.79
N LEU A 401 32.83 -8.88 18.16
CA LEU A 401 33.57 -10.04 17.66
C LEU A 401 32.63 -10.91 16.84
N GLU A 402 33.04 -11.25 15.62
CA GLU A 402 32.37 -12.18 14.74
C GLU A 402 33.37 -13.23 14.26
N LEU A 403 33.10 -14.49 14.56
CA LEU A 403 33.87 -15.64 14.09
C LEU A 403 33.00 -16.44 13.12
N SER A 404 33.45 -16.66 11.90
CA SER A 404 32.79 -17.52 10.94
C SER A 404 33.71 -18.62 10.40
N HIS A 405 33.13 -19.78 10.08
CA HIS A 405 33.83 -20.88 9.43
C HIS A 405 32.99 -21.41 8.27
N THR A 406 33.59 -21.44 7.08
CA THR A 406 32.98 -21.94 5.85
C THR A 406 33.53 -23.34 5.55
N LEU A 407 32.66 -24.35 5.61
CA LEU A 407 33.08 -25.75 5.57
C LEU A 407 33.61 -26.18 4.19
N GLY A 408 32.99 -25.70 3.10
CA GLY A 408 33.39 -26.06 1.73
C GLY A 408 34.79 -25.56 1.36
N ASP A 409 35.14 -24.36 1.81
CA ASP A 409 36.44 -23.72 1.58
C ASP A 409 37.48 -24.05 2.65
N ASN A 410 37.08 -24.69 3.75
CA ASN A 410 37.87 -24.84 4.97
C ASN A 410 38.53 -23.51 5.38
N GLU A 411 37.72 -22.46 5.42
CA GLU A 411 38.15 -21.08 5.70
C GLU A 411 37.51 -20.57 6.98
N SER A 412 38.32 -20.09 7.91
CA SER A 412 37.89 -19.39 9.12
C SER A 412 38.16 -17.89 8.99
N LYS A 413 37.19 -17.06 9.37
CA LYS A 413 37.32 -15.60 9.42
C LYS A 413 36.98 -15.09 10.80
N LEU A 414 37.80 -14.18 11.31
CA LEU A 414 37.56 -13.42 12.53
C LEU A 414 37.47 -11.94 12.15
N ARG A 415 36.30 -11.34 12.35
CA ARG A 415 36.06 -9.90 12.24
C ARG A 415 35.99 -9.32 13.64
N LEU A 416 36.82 -8.32 13.91
CA LEU A 416 36.85 -7.55 15.14
C LEU A 416 36.51 -6.11 14.79
N SER A 417 35.57 -5.50 15.48
CA SER A 417 35.33 -4.06 15.31
C SER A 417 35.15 -3.34 16.63
N THR A 418 35.58 -2.09 16.68
CA THR A 418 35.44 -1.24 17.87
C THR A 418 35.21 0.22 17.47
N MET A 419 34.40 0.91 18.26
CA MET A 419 34.17 2.35 18.09
C MET A 419 35.35 3.14 18.64
N LEU A 420 35.95 3.97 17.79
CA LEU A 420 37.05 4.88 18.16
C LEU A 420 36.53 6.23 18.68
N GLY A 421 35.25 6.54 18.45
CA GLY A 421 34.59 7.78 18.85
C GLY A 421 34.15 8.63 17.66
N SER A 422 33.21 9.56 17.89
CA SER A 422 32.72 10.51 16.88
C SER A 422 32.20 9.87 15.58
N GLY A 423 31.64 8.66 15.67
CA GLY A 423 31.12 7.90 14.51
C GLY A 423 32.16 7.01 13.80
N LEU A 424 33.44 7.07 14.17
CA LEU A 424 34.50 6.26 13.57
C LEU A 424 34.56 4.86 14.21
N ARG A 425 34.57 3.82 13.37
CA ARG A 425 34.72 2.41 13.72
C ARG A 425 35.95 1.84 13.01
N ALA A 426 36.81 1.16 13.77
CA ALA A 426 37.91 0.39 13.20
C ALA A 426 37.52 -1.08 13.11
N VAL A 427 37.85 -1.71 11.99
CA VAL A 427 37.57 -3.12 11.71
C VAL A 427 38.86 -3.83 11.35
N GLY A 428 39.15 -4.93 12.04
CA GLY A 428 40.20 -5.88 11.66
C GLY A 428 39.57 -7.17 11.17
N LEU A 429 40.04 -7.68 10.05
CA LEU A 429 39.61 -8.96 9.48
C LEU A 429 40.81 -9.89 9.35
N LEU A 430 40.77 -11.00 10.07
CA LEU A 430 41.74 -12.08 9.97
C LEU A 430 41.08 -13.27 9.26
N SER A 431 41.69 -13.78 8.20
CA SER A 431 41.26 -15.01 7.55
C SER A 431 42.34 -16.09 7.61
N SER A 432 41.91 -17.34 7.69
CA SER A 432 42.76 -18.53 7.67
C SER A 432 42.14 -19.57 6.75
N LYS A 433 42.85 -20.00 5.71
CA LYS A 433 42.38 -21.01 4.75
C LYS A 433 43.29 -22.24 4.72
N GLY A 434 42.71 -23.43 4.66
CA GLY A 434 43.47 -24.67 4.51
C GLY A 434 44.14 -24.76 3.13
N GLY A 435 45.47 -24.80 3.07
CA GLY A 435 46.24 -24.91 1.82
C GLY A 435 46.43 -26.36 1.35
N GLY A 436 46.45 -26.56 0.03
CA GLY A 436 46.53 -27.87 -0.65
C GLY A 436 47.81 -28.70 -0.42
N LYS A 437 48.70 -28.30 0.50
CA LYS A 437 49.91 -29.03 0.91
C LYS A 437 50.17 -28.93 2.43
N GLY A 438 49.12 -28.95 3.26
CA GLY A 438 49.25 -29.00 4.72
C GLY A 438 49.75 -27.72 5.39
N GLY A 439 49.82 -26.60 4.65
CA GLY A 439 50.08 -25.27 5.20
C GLY A 439 48.78 -24.49 5.40
N LEU A 440 48.72 -23.64 6.43
CA LEU A 440 47.65 -22.67 6.64
C LEU A 440 48.04 -21.36 5.95
N ASP A 441 47.17 -20.82 5.11
CA ASP A 441 47.33 -19.47 4.56
C ASP A 441 46.59 -18.49 5.46
N HIS A 442 47.27 -17.42 5.89
CA HIS A 442 46.74 -16.42 6.81
C HIS A 442 46.76 -15.05 6.14
N SER A 443 45.64 -14.33 6.20
CA SER A 443 45.57 -12.95 5.72
C SER A 443 44.98 -12.04 6.79
N LEU A 444 45.58 -10.85 6.94
CA LEU A 444 45.10 -9.80 7.83
C LEU A 444 44.83 -8.54 7.01
N THR A 445 43.62 -8.03 7.12
CA THR A 445 43.20 -6.76 6.52
C THR A 445 42.54 -5.88 7.56
N TYR A 446 42.46 -4.58 7.26
CA TYR A 446 41.83 -3.59 8.11
C TYR A 446 40.93 -2.70 7.26
N GLU A 447 39.81 -2.31 7.84
CA GLU A 447 38.86 -1.38 7.25
C GLU A 447 38.58 -0.26 8.28
N LEU A 448 38.35 0.95 7.77
CA LEU A 448 37.85 2.07 8.57
C LEU A 448 36.44 2.37 8.10
N GLU A 449 35.50 2.34 9.03
CA GLU A 449 34.09 2.66 8.82
C GLU A 449 33.77 3.95 9.58
N TYR A 450 32.95 4.82 9.02
CA TYR A 450 32.52 6.07 9.61
C TYR A 450 31.03 6.25 9.38
N ASP A 451 30.26 6.44 10.44
CA ASP A 451 28.82 6.66 10.38
C ASP A 451 28.44 7.89 11.20
N THR A 452 27.63 8.77 10.62
CA THR A 452 27.11 9.94 11.34
C THR A 452 25.68 10.27 10.93
N GLN A 453 24.88 10.69 11.90
CA GLN A 453 23.56 11.28 11.66
C GLN A 453 23.71 12.79 11.48
N LEU A 454 23.21 13.29 10.36
CA LEU A 454 23.14 14.72 10.06
C LEU A 454 21.76 15.27 10.46
N THR A 455 21.59 16.58 10.40
CA THR A 455 20.32 17.23 10.72
C THR A 455 19.23 16.92 9.68
N GLU A 456 17.99 16.79 10.15
CA GLU A 456 16.78 16.62 9.33
C GLU A 456 16.73 15.29 8.55
N GLY A 457 17.01 14.14 9.18
CA GLY A 457 16.80 12.82 8.54
C GLY A 457 17.79 12.49 7.42
N ARG A 458 19.01 13.04 7.51
CA ARG A 458 20.12 12.75 6.60
C ARG A 458 21.17 11.91 7.31
N THR A 459 21.80 10.99 6.62
CA THR A 459 22.92 10.19 7.17
C THR A 459 24.08 10.18 6.19
N LEU A 460 25.30 10.07 6.73
CA LEU A 460 26.51 9.90 5.94
C LEU A 460 27.27 8.72 6.53
N SER A 461 27.52 7.71 5.68
CA SER A 461 28.36 6.57 5.97
C SER A 461 29.55 6.55 5.00
N ALA A 462 30.70 6.09 5.47
CA ALA A 462 31.89 5.93 4.65
C ALA A 462 32.68 4.70 5.08
N LYS A 463 33.21 3.96 4.11
CA LYS A 463 34.06 2.80 4.33
C LYS A 463 35.32 2.94 3.48
N VAL A 464 36.47 2.65 4.08
CA VAL A 464 37.76 2.64 3.38
C VAL A 464 38.47 1.34 3.67
N SER A 465 38.93 0.67 2.61
CA SER A 465 39.75 -0.54 2.65
C SER A 465 41.14 -0.22 2.09
N PRO A 466 42.10 0.20 2.94
CA PRO A 466 43.40 0.72 2.47
C PRO A 466 44.21 -0.29 1.66
N ARG A 467 44.12 -1.58 1.99
CA ARG A 467 44.84 -2.65 1.28
C ARG A 467 44.31 -2.87 -0.14
N ASP A 468 43.00 -2.75 -0.30
CA ASP A 468 42.33 -2.96 -1.60
C ASP A 468 42.37 -1.70 -2.47
N GLY A 469 42.81 -0.57 -1.89
CA GLY A 469 42.90 0.69 -2.62
C GLY A 469 41.52 1.25 -2.95
N THR A 470 40.49 0.95 -2.18
CA THR A 470 39.10 1.34 -2.46
C THR A 470 38.45 2.07 -1.28
N GLY A 471 37.51 2.95 -1.60
CA GLY A 471 36.63 3.61 -0.65
C GLY A 471 35.21 3.69 -1.19
N GLU A 472 34.26 3.73 -0.27
CA GLU A 472 32.84 3.89 -0.52
C GLU A 472 32.31 4.98 0.42
N VAL A 473 31.49 5.87 -0.11
CA VAL A 473 30.76 6.88 0.66
C VAL A 473 29.31 6.80 0.26
N GLU A 474 28.42 6.70 1.24
CA GLU A 474 26.98 6.66 1.05
C GLU A 474 26.32 7.79 1.83
N TYR A 475 25.47 8.55 1.16
CA TYR A 475 24.73 9.66 1.70
C TYR A 475 23.25 9.43 1.48
N GLU A 476 22.49 9.36 2.57
CA GLU A 476 21.04 9.21 2.54
C GLU A 476 20.37 10.53 2.89
N ASP A 477 19.39 10.94 2.09
CA ASP A 477 18.57 12.12 2.36
C ASP A 477 17.09 11.79 2.21
N SER A 478 16.48 11.46 3.34
CA SER A 478 15.05 11.13 3.42
C SER A 478 14.14 12.37 3.46
N ALA A 479 14.69 13.56 3.71
CA ALA A 479 13.90 14.77 3.94
C ALA A 479 13.66 15.61 2.69
N THR A 480 14.61 15.66 1.76
CA THR A 480 14.54 16.54 0.58
C THR A 480 14.32 15.79 -0.71
N ILE A 481 15.10 14.73 -0.96
CA ILE A 481 15.10 14.01 -2.22
C ILE A 481 14.56 12.58 -2.11
N ASP A 482 14.48 12.04 -0.89
CA ASP A 482 14.01 10.68 -0.60
C ASP A 482 14.81 9.66 -1.41
N ALA A 483 16.14 9.75 -1.32
CA ALA A 483 17.09 9.00 -2.13
C ALA A 483 18.42 8.79 -1.40
N THR A 484 19.16 7.78 -1.85
CA THR A 484 20.50 7.42 -1.37
C THR A 484 21.50 7.60 -2.51
N ILE A 485 22.57 8.34 -2.25
CA ILE A 485 23.66 8.57 -3.20
C ILE A 485 24.89 7.81 -2.70
N ALA A 486 25.36 6.84 -3.47
CA ALA A 486 26.54 6.06 -3.17
C ALA A 486 27.65 6.35 -4.19
N ALA A 487 28.84 6.65 -3.71
CA ALA A 487 30.03 6.87 -4.51
C ALA A 487 31.10 5.84 -4.14
N THR A 488 31.49 5.01 -5.09
CA THR A 488 32.63 4.08 -4.95
C THR A 488 33.82 4.66 -5.70
N PHE A 489 34.99 4.70 -5.08
CA PHE A 489 36.19 5.24 -5.70
C PHE A 489 37.42 4.38 -5.41
N PRO A 490 38.32 4.18 -6.39
CA PRO A 490 39.68 3.81 -6.07
C PRO A 490 40.35 4.97 -5.33
N LEU A 491 41.12 4.68 -4.29
CA LEU A 491 41.87 5.67 -3.52
C LEU A 491 42.83 6.41 -4.45
N GLY A 492 42.49 7.67 -4.76
CA GLY A 492 43.24 8.54 -5.68
C GLY A 492 42.73 8.58 -7.13
N GLY A 493 41.62 7.93 -7.47
CA GLY A 493 41.00 8.00 -8.79
C GLY A 493 39.60 8.61 -8.81
N ALA A 494 38.94 8.61 -9.97
CA ALA A 494 37.63 9.21 -10.15
C ALA A 494 36.52 8.32 -9.54
N PRO A 495 35.56 8.90 -8.77
CA PRO A 495 34.47 8.15 -8.18
C PRO A 495 33.43 7.74 -9.24
N LYS A 496 32.94 6.51 -9.12
CA LYS A 496 31.70 6.07 -9.76
C LYS A 496 30.53 6.41 -8.83
N VAL A 497 29.68 7.33 -9.25
CA VAL A 497 28.52 7.78 -8.47
C VAL A 497 27.25 7.08 -8.97
N THR A 498 26.48 6.56 -8.03
CA THR A 498 25.17 5.97 -8.25
C THR A 498 24.15 6.65 -7.34
N ALA A 499 22.95 6.90 -7.86
CA ALA A 499 21.81 7.26 -7.02
C ALA A 499 20.78 6.14 -7.05
N LYS A 500 20.26 5.85 -5.88
CA LYS A 500 19.20 4.89 -5.65
C LYS A 500 18.02 5.60 -5.03
N ARG A 501 16.82 5.25 -5.46
CA ARG A 501 15.59 5.76 -4.89
C ARG A 501 14.63 4.63 -4.63
N ALA A 502 14.26 4.44 -3.37
CA ALA A 502 13.31 3.43 -2.94
C ALA A 502 11.90 4.03 -2.77
N PHE A 503 10.90 3.32 -3.28
CA PHE A 503 9.50 3.67 -3.15
C PHE A 503 8.78 2.57 -2.38
N SER A 504 8.43 2.86 -1.12
CA SER A 504 7.67 1.93 -0.27
C SER A 504 6.16 2.08 -0.50
N PHE A 505 5.41 0.97 -0.50
CA PHE A 505 3.95 0.97 -0.67
C PHE A 505 3.21 -0.11 0.11
#